data_AF-A0A1B1UQR8-F1
#
_entry.id   AF-A0A1B1UQR8-F1
#
_cell.length_a   1.000
_cell.length_b   1.000
_cell.length_c   1.000
_cell.angle_alpha   90.00
_cell.angle_beta   90.00
_cell.angle_gamma   90.00
#
_symmetry.space_group_name_H-M   'P 1'
#
loop_
_entity.id
_entity.type
_entity.pdbx_description
1 polymer ?
#
loop_
_entity_poly.entity_id
_entity_poly.type
_entity_poly.pdbx_seq_one_letter_code
_entity_poly.pdbx_strand_id
1 'polypeptide(L)'
;MAERLSAEARKSALVELPGWSETAGREAIARTFTFKDFNEAFGFMSRAALVAEKNDHHPEWKNVYKTVEVVLATHDAGGVTRRDIDLAKAMNAIAGQLGVA
;
A
#
# COMPACT_ATOMS: atom_id res chain seq x y z
N MET A 1 -8.02 1.15 -19.14
CA MET A 1 -6.75 0.70 -18.52
C MET A 1 -6.18 1.86 -17.74
N ALA A 2 -5.70 1.63 -16.52
CA ALA A 2 -5.04 2.68 -15.74
C ALA A 2 -3.66 2.99 -16.34
N GLU A 3 -3.26 4.25 -16.33
CA GLU A 3 -1.98 4.69 -16.90
C GLU A 3 -0.84 4.49 -15.88
N ARG A 4 0.26 3.90 -16.36
CA ARG A 4 1.47 3.67 -15.57
C ARG A 4 2.19 4.99 -15.32
N LEU A 5 2.59 5.22 -14.07
CA LEU A 5 3.35 6.41 -13.69
C LEU A 5 4.78 6.36 -14.24
N SER A 6 5.31 7.51 -14.68
CA SER A 6 6.74 7.63 -14.99
C SER A 6 7.60 7.44 -13.74
N ALA A 7 8.89 7.18 -13.92
CA ALA A 7 9.82 7.03 -12.80
C ALA A 7 9.86 8.30 -11.92
N GLU A 8 9.84 9.48 -12.54
CA GLU A 8 9.82 10.77 -11.86
C GLU A 8 8.52 10.95 -11.08
N ALA A 9 7.38 10.62 -11.69
CA ALA A 9 6.07 10.70 -11.04
C ALA A 9 5.97 9.76 -9.83
N ARG A 10 6.50 8.54 -9.94
CA ARG A 10 6.57 7.61 -8.79
C ARG A 10 7.47 8.15 -7.68
N LYS A 11 8.65 8.66 -8.03
CA LYS A 11 9.59 9.24 -7.06
C LYS A 11 8.95 10.41 -6.31
N SER A 12 8.28 11.32 -7.02
CA SER A 12 7.54 12.43 -6.41
C SER A 12 6.40 11.95 -5.52
N ALA A 13 5.64 10.92 -5.94
CA ALA A 13 4.57 10.37 -5.12
C ALA A 13 5.08 9.71 -3.83
N LEU A 14 6.25 9.06 -3.87
CA LEU A 14 6.85 8.38 -2.73
C LEU A 14 7.36 9.35 -1.64
N VAL A 15 7.69 10.60 -2.00
CA VAL A 15 8.03 11.64 -1.00
C VAL A 15 6.87 11.87 -0.02
N GLU A 16 5.64 11.76 -0.51
CA GLU A 16 4.40 11.95 0.27
C GLU A 16 3.87 10.64 0.90
N LEU A 17 4.62 9.55 0.80
CA LEU A 17 4.25 8.22 1.28
C LEU A 17 5.34 7.67 2.22
N PRO A 18 5.47 8.22 3.45
CA PRO A 18 6.46 7.73 4.39
C PRO A 18 6.33 6.22 4.60
N GLY A 19 7.47 5.54 4.67
CA GLY A 19 7.56 4.09 4.82
C GLY A 19 7.34 3.27 3.55
N TRP A 20 6.90 3.86 2.44
CA TRP A 20 6.80 3.17 1.15
C TRP A 20 8.09 3.34 0.33
N SER A 21 8.46 2.31 -0.42
CA SER A 21 9.59 2.34 -1.35
C SER A 21 9.31 1.51 -2.60
N GLU A 22 10.04 1.75 -3.68
CA GLU A 22 10.03 0.86 -4.84
C GLU A 22 10.60 -0.52 -4.49
N THR A 23 10.09 -1.58 -5.13
CA THR A 23 10.62 -2.94 -4.99
C THR A 23 11.77 -3.20 -5.97
N ALA A 24 12.80 -3.91 -5.55
CA ALA A 24 13.88 -4.32 -6.46
C ALA A 24 13.39 -5.36 -7.48
N GLY A 25 13.65 -5.15 -8.76
CA GLY A 25 13.34 -6.12 -9.82
C GLY A 25 11.86 -6.20 -10.24
N ARG A 26 10.99 -5.36 -9.67
CA ARG A 26 9.57 -5.26 -10.03
C ARG A 26 9.11 -3.80 -9.93
N GLU A 27 8.33 -3.34 -10.89
CA GLU A 27 7.71 -2.02 -10.83
C GLU A 27 6.48 -2.04 -9.92
N ALA A 28 6.74 -2.06 -8.61
CA ALA A 28 5.76 -2.03 -7.54
C ALA A 28 6.28 -1.16 -6.38
N ILE A 29 5.38 -0.76 -5.48
CA ILE A 29 5.75 -0.14 -4.22
C ILE A 29 5.45 -1.08 -3.07
N ALA A 30 6.26 -1.05 -2.02
CA ALA A 30 6.08 -1.89 -0.85
C ALA A 30 6.26 -1.11 0.45
N ARG A 31 5.59 -1.60 1.49
CA ARG A 31 5.72 -1.12 2.87
C ARG A 31 5.41 -2.24 3.85
N THR A 32 6.13 -2.26 4.96
CA THR A 32 5.83 -3.14 6.10
C THR A 32 5.25 -2.33 7.24
N PHE A 33 4.04 -2.69 7.66
CA PHE A 33 3.37 -2.13 8.84
C PHE A 33 3.57 -3.06 10.04
N THR A 34 3.94 -2.51 11.20
CA THR A 34 4.08 -3.28 12.45
C THR A 34 3.22 -2.64 13.52
N PHE A 35 2.23 -3.39 13.99
CA PHE A 35 1.25 -2.97 15.01
C PHE A 35 1.64 -3.51 16.39
N LYS A 36 0.85 -3.21 17.42
CA LYS A 36 1.07 -3.73 18.77
C LYS A 36 0.88 -5.24 18.84
N ASP A 37 -0.20 -5.73 18.23
CA ASP A 37 -0.62 -7.12 18.24
C ASP A 37 -1.42 -7.49 16.97
N PHE A 38 -1.91 -8.74 16.92
CA PHE A 38 -2.71 -9.22 15.79
C PHE A 38 -4.07 -8.54 15.66
N ASN A 39 -4.69 -8.11 16.78
CA ASN A 39 -6.00 -7.49 16.73
C ASN A 39 -5.93 -6.13 16.01
N GLU A 40 -4.92 -5.32 16.34
CA GLU A 40 -4.65 -4.06 15.63
C GLU A 40 -4.28 -4.30 14.17
N ALA A 41 -3.41 -5.27 13.87
CA ALA A 41 -3.03 -5.59 12.50
C ALA A 41 -4.24 -6.01 11.65
N PHE A 42 -5.11 -6.88 12.19
CA PHE A 42 -6.29 -7.33 11.46
C PHE A 42 -7.37 -6.23 11.37
N GLY A 43 -7.44 -5.32 12.35
CA GLY A 43 -8.25 -4.11 12.27
C GLY A 43 -7.80 -3.17 11.14
N PHE A 44 -6.49 -2.96 10.98
CA PHE A 44 -5.92 -2.28 9.82
C PHE A 44 -6.32 -2.98 8.51
N MET A 45 -6.08 -4.28 8.41
CA MET A 45 -6.38 -5.07 7.21
C MET A 45 -7.86 -4.98 6.83
N SER A 46 -8.76 -5.12 7.81
CA SER A 46 -10.21 -5.04 7.57
C SER A 46 -10.63 -3.70 6.98
N ARG A 47 -10.09 -2.60 7.51
CA ARG A 47 -10.40 -1.24 7.00
C ARG A 47 -9.79 -1.00 5.63
N ALA A 48 -8.56 -1.47 5.40
CA ALA A 48 -7.91 -1.38 4.09
C ALA A 48 -8.66 -2.19 3.02
N ALA A 49 -9.19 -3.37 3.38
CA ALA A 49 -9.98 -4.21 2.48
C ALA A 49 -11.25 -3.50 1.99
N LEU A 50 -11.95 -2.76 2.87
CA LEU A 50 -13.12 -1.97 2.46
C LEU A 50 -12.76 -0.86 1.45
N VAL A 51 -11.59 -0.24 1.60
CA VAL A 51 -11.10 0.77 0.64
C VAL A 51 -10.69 0.12 -0.68
N ALA A 52 -9.99 -1.02 -0.61
CA ALA A 52 -9.58 -1.79 -1.77
C ALA A 52 -10.79 -2.22 -2.63
N GLU A 53 -11.81 -2.81 -1.99
CA GLU A 53 -13.06 -3.20 -2.66
C GLU A 53 -13.79 -2.01 -3.27
N LYS A 54 -13.93 -0.91 -2.53
CA LYS A 54 -14.58 0.30 -3.05
C LYS A 54 -13.89 0.83 -4.31
N ASN A 55 -12.58 0.68 -4.40
CA ASN A 55 -11.75 1.19 -5.50
C ASN A 55 -11.49 0.16 -6.60
N ASP A 56 -11.99 -1.08 -6.45
CA ASP A 56 -11.68 -2.21 -7.34
C ASP A 56 -10.17 -2.33 -7.61
N HIS A 57 -9.39 -2.26 -6.53
CA HIS A 57 -7.94 -2.31 -6.56
C HIS A 57 -7.40 -2.94 -5.28
N HIS A 58 -6.87 -4.16 -5.38
CA HIS A 58 -6.51 -4.99 -4.24
C HIS A 58 -5.00 -5.02 -3.98
N PRO A 59 -4.56 -5.08 -2.71
CA PRO A 59 -3.15 -5.25 -2.39
C PRO A 59 -2.70 -6.70 -2.54
N GLU A 60 -1.40 -6.88 -2.81
CA GLU A 60 -0.71 -8.11 -2.44
C GLU A 60 -0.19 -7.93 -1.02
N TRP A 61 -0.53 -8.83 -0.09
CA TRP A 61 -0.02 -8.72 1.27
C TRP A 61 0.22 -10.07 1.94
N LYS A 62 1.06 -10.03 2.97
CA LYS A 62 1.34 -11.15 3.88
C LYS A 62 1.24 -10.63 5.30
N ASN A 63 0.44 -11.31 6.12
CA ASN A 63 0.33 -11.01 7.55
C ASN A 63 0.94 -12.13 8.39
N VAL A 64 1.76 -11.75 9.37
CA VAL A 64 2.29 -12.62 10.41
C VAL A 64 2.13 -11.91 11.75
N TYR A 65 1.16 -12.36 12.55
CA TYR A 65 0.82 -11.75 13.84
C TYR A 65 0.60 -10.22 13.69
N LYS A 66 1.47 -9.41 14.29
CA LYS A 66 1.37 -7.94 14.31
C LYS A 66 1.98 -7.24 13.07
N THR A 67 2.55 -7.99 12.14
CA THR A 67 3.24 -7.44 10.97
C THR A 67 2.45 -7.70 9.70
N VAL A 68 2.26 -6.67 8.88
CA VAL A 68 1.62 -6.75 7.56
C VAL A 68 2.58 -6.19 6.52
N GLU A 69 3.11 -7.08 5.69
CA GLU A 69 3.95 -6.75 4.54
C GLU A 69 3.02 -6.50 3.35
N VAL A 70 3.09 -5.33 2.71
CA VAL A 70 2.21 -4.94 1.59
C VAL A 70 3.03 -4.59 0.37
N VAL A 71 2.59 -5.07 -0.79
CA VAL A 71 3.08 -4.72 -2.13
C VAL A 71 1.91 -4.27 -2.99
N LEU A 72 2.06 -3.14 -3.68
CA LEU A 72 1.06 -2.57 -4.58
C LEU A 72 1.62 -2.39 -5.99
N ALA A 73 0.91 -2.94 -6.97
CA ALA A 73 1.09 -2.67 -8.38
C ALA A 73 -0.25 -2.91 -9.10
N THR A 74 -0.44 -2.26 -10.24
CA THR A 74 -1.59 -2.51 -11.11
C THR A 74 -1.21 -3.55 -12.16
N HIS A 75 -1.69 -4.79 -12.01
CA HIS A 75 -1.33 -5.92 -12.88
C HIS A 75 -1.54 -5.64 -14.38
N ASP A 76 -2.71 -5.12 -14.76
CA ASP A 76 -3.06 -4.87 -16.16
C ASP A 76 -2.24 -3.76 -16.81
N ALA A 77 -1.67 -2.86 -15.99
CA ALA A 77 -0.80 -1.78 -16.46
C ALA A 77 0.69 -2.15 -16.44
N GLY A 78 1.03 -3.33 -15.91
CA GLY A 78 2.41 -3.81 -15.78
C GLY A 78 3.29 -2.94 -14.87
N GLY A 79 2.70 -2.20 -13.92
CA GLY A 79 3.46 -1.31 -13.05
C GLY A 79 2.61 -0.50 -12.07
N VAL A 80 3.23 0.51 -11.47
CA VAL A 80 2.56 1.40 -10.50
C VAL A 80 1.72 2.45 -11.24
N THR A 81 0.46 2.57 -10.85
CA THR A 81 -0.46 3.60 -11.34
C THR A 81 -0.91 4.51 -10.21
N ARG A 82 -1.77 5.48 -10.54
CA ARG A 82 -2.40 6.32 -9.51
C ARG A 82 -3.20 5.52 -8.47
N ARG A 83 -3.78 4.36 -8.86
CA ARG A 83 -4.56 3.51 -7.95
C ARG A 83 -3.71 2.97 -6.79
N ASP A 84 -2.47 2.58 -7.08
CA ASP A 84 -1.50 2.11 -6.09
C ASP A 84 -1.15 3.22 -5.09
N ILE A 85 -0.91 4.44 -5.60
CA ILE A 85 -0.61 5.61 -4.76
C ILE A 85 -1.79 5.97 -3.86
N ASP A 86 -3.02 5.96 -4.39
CA ASP A 86 -4.20 6.31 -3.61
C ASP A 86 -4.51 5.25 -2.53
N LEU A 87 -4.32 3.96 -2.83
CA LEU A 87 -4.44 2.90 -1.83
C LEU A 87 -3.33 2.99 -0.76
N ALA A 88 -2.08 3.26 -1.15
CA ALA A 88 -0.98 3.49 -0.21
C ALA A 88 -1.28 4.66 0.76
N LYS A 89 -1.83 5.77 0.25
CA LYS A 89 -2.27 6.91 1.08
C LYS A 89 -3.36 6.51 2.07
N ALA A 90 -4.36 5.76 1.61
CA ALA A 90 -5.42 5.29 2.48
C ALA A 90 -4.89 4.36 3.58
N MET A 91 -3.98 3.44 3.24
CA MET A 91 -3.32 2.57 4.22
C MET A 91 -2.51 3.36 5.24
N ASN A 92 -1.73 4.36 4.82
CA ASN A 92 -1.01 5.24 5.76
C ASN A 92 -1.97 5.97 6.70
N ALA A 93 -3.09 6.50 6.18
CA ALA A 93 -4.08 7.19 7.00
C ALA A 93 -4.73 6.25 8.03
N ILE A 94 -5.07 5.01 7.64
CA ILE A 94 -5.63 3.99 8.55
C ILE A 94 -4.60 3.60 9.61
N ALA A 95 -3.35 3.33 9.20
CA ALA A 95 -2.26 2.95 10.09
C ALA A 95 -1.92 4.07 11.10
N GLY A 96 -1.93 5.34 10.68
CA GLY A 96 -1.67 6.48 11.55
C GLY A 96 -2.71 6.63 12.67
N GLN A 97 -3.98 6.26 12.41
CA GLN A 97 -5.01 6.23 13.46
C GLN A 97 -4.79 5.13 14.50
N LEU A 98 -3.97 4.13 14.18
CA LEU A 98 -3.55 3.04 15.07
C LEU A 98 -2.14 3.28 15.66
N GLY A 99 -1.58 4.50 15.50
CA GLY A 99 -0.27 4.86 16.04
C GLY A 99 0.93 4.35 15.23
N VAL A 100 0.71 3.85 14.01
CA VAL A 100 1.78 3.42 13.09
C VAL A 100 2.01 4.52 12.05
N ALA A 101 3.13 5.23 12.18
CA ALA A 101 3.57 6.30 11.28
C ALA A 101 4.22 5.72 10.02
#